data_AF-A0A1H5FY13-F1
#
_entry.id   AF-A0A1H5FY13-F1
#
_cell.length_a   1.000
_cell.length_b   1.000
_cell.length_c   1.000
_cell.angle_alpha   90.00
_cell.angle_beta   90.00
_cell.angle_gamma   90.00
#
_symmetry.space_group_name_H-M   'P 1'
#
loop_
_entity.id
_entity.type
_entity.pdbx_description
1 polymer ?
#
loop_
_entity_poly.entity_id
_entity_poly.type
_entity_poly.pdbx_seq_one_letter_code
_entity_poly.pdbx_strand_id
1 'polypeptide(L)'
;MYRKLAGLAGLAGEAEFLELRPEPRLEQAEDSDGPGACGMPEFGELVRQSPHRAADVLTEGSVAIMGLLTGSATDQAPANPAATDDMLATQPVGYWCGLTQTAVTRHLRDAMARIDVTQSQYWVLNRVNGGPAAPSREEVVAQLTHLADGPHEIARVVDQLLHRAWLRIDDGQRLHLTDAGEAARARLRELATEVRAVVHQGISDEEYVAALKVLRRMVANVEGDGAPGNPS
;
A
#
# COMPACT_ATOMS: atom_id res chain seq x y z
N MET A 1 10.68 -20.46 -4.71
CA MET A 1 9.25 -20.31 -5.08
C MET A 1 8.45 -19.49 -4.07
N TYR A 2 8.49 -19.81 -2.77
CA TYR A 2 7.67 -19.13 -1.73
C TYR A 2 7.79 -17.60 -1.59
N ARG A 3 8.96 -16.99 -1.89
CA ARG A 3 9.17 -15.52 -1.71
C ARG A 3 8.24 -14.65 -2.59
N LYS A 4 7.69 -15.18 -3.70
CA LYS A 4 6.81 -14.41 -4.60
C LYS A 4 5.35 -14.37 -4.12
N LEU A 5 4.92 -15.32 -3.28
CA LEU A 5 3.54 -15.40 -2.77
C LEU A 5 3.33 -14.53 -1.53
N ALA A 6 4.32 -14.44 -0.63
CA ALA A 6 4.25 -13.54 0.53
C ALA A 6 4.04 -12.08 0.12
N GLY A 7 4.73 -11.62 -0.93
CA GLY A 7 4.53 -10.28 -1.50
C GLY A 7 3.12 -10.05 -2.05
N LEU A 8 2.47 -11.05 -2.64
CA LEU A 8 1.09 -10.93 -3.13
C LEU A 8 0.06 -10.92 -1.99
N ALA A 9 0.34 -11.63 -0.89
CA ALA A 9 -0.53 -11.62 0.29
C ALA A 9 -0.49 -10.26 0.99
N GLY A 10 0.71 -9.69 1.24
CA GLY A 10 0.85 -8.34 1.78
C GLY A 10 0.16 -7.27 0.91
N LEU A 11 0.15 -7.45 -0.42
CA LEU A 11 -0.54 -6.54 -1.34
C LEU A 11 -2.07 -6.56 -1.22
N ALA A 12 -2.68 -7.69 -0.87
CA ALA A 12 -4.11 -7.72 -0.58
C ALA A 12 -4.45 -6.86 0.66
N GLY A 13 -3.62 -6.97 1.71
CA GLY A 13 -3.76 -6.15 2.93
C GLY A 13 -3.42 -4.66 2.73
N GLU A 14 -2.57 -4.31 1.76
CA GLU A 14 -2.30 -2.92 1.36
C GLU A 14 -3.42 -2.33 0.47
N ALA A 15 -3.98 -3.12 -0.45
CA ALA A 15 -5.12 -2.71 -1.24
C ALA A 15 -6.36 -2.48 -0.35
N GLU A 16 -6.65 -3.40 0.57
CA GLU A 16 -7.76 -3.26 1.54
C GLU A 16 -7.57 -2.05 2.48
N PHE A 17 -6.32 -1.67 2.80
CA PHE A 17 -6.02 -0.43 3.52
C PHE A 17 -6.44 0.82 2.73
N LEU A 18 -6.12 0.87 1.44
CA LEU A 18 -6.35 2.03 0.55
C LEU A 18 -7.77 2.08 -0.04
N GLU A 19 -8.48 0.96 -0.08
CA GLU A 19 -9.88 0.86 -0.52
C GLU A 19 -10.90 1.15 0.59
N LEU A 20 -10.46 1.43 1.82
CA LEU A 20 -11.32 2.00 2.86
C LEU A 20 -11.86 3.37 2.39
N ARG A 21 -13.06 3.35 1.80
CA ARG A 21 -13.83 4.57 1.56
C ARG A 21 -14.06 5.28 2.91
N PRO A 22 -14.00 6.61 2.95
CA PRO A 22 -14.51 7.33 4.10
C PRO A 22 -15.99 6.95 4.28
N GLU A 23 -16.37 6.61 5.51
CA GLU A 23 -17.79 6.51 5.87
C GLU A 23 -18.46 7.84 5.51
N PRO A 24 -19.73 7.84 5.03
CA PRO A 24 -20.44 9.09 4.83
C PRO A 24 -20.49 9.81 6.17
N ARG A 25 -19.86 10.99 6.23
CA ARG A 25 -19.89 11.86 7.41
C ARG A 25 -21.37 12.12 7.68
N LEU A 26 -21.91 11.58 8.79
CA LEU A 26 -23.25 11.94 9.23
C LEU A 26 -23.20 13.43 9.55
N GLU A 27 -23.78 14.21 8.65
CA GLU A 27 -23.74 15.66 8.66
C GLU A 27 -24.58 16.16 9.84
N GLN A 28 -23.93 16.28 11.00
CA GLN A 28 -24.49 17.04 12.11
C GLN A 28 -24.48 18.49 11.68
N ALA A 29 -25.67 19.00 11.38
CA ALA A 29 -25.89 20.40 11.04
C ALA A 29 -25.61 21.24 12.30
N GLU A 30 -24.41 21.80 12.37
CA GLU A 30 -24.11 22.92 13.25
C GLU A 30 -24.00 24.20 12.41
N ASP A 31 -24.84 25.15 12.77
CA ASP A 31 -25.08 26.42 12.09
C ASP A 31 -24.11 27.49 12.59
N SER A 32 -23.97 28.57 11.82
CA SER A 32 -23.54 29.90 12.26
C SER A 32 -22.04 30.18 12.58
N ASP A 33 -21.49 31.00 11.67
CA ASP A 33 -20.55 32.11 11.87
C ASP A 33 -19.02 31.93 11.97
N GLY A 34 -18.33 32.65 11.07
CA GLY A 34 -16.98 33.17 11.26
C GLY A 34 -17.01 34.61 11.82
N PRO A 35 -16.04 35.51 11.52
CA PRO A 35 -14.89 35.37 10.64
C PRO A 35 -13.53 35.67 11.34
N GLY A 36 -12.42 35.43 10.64
CA GLY A 36 -11.10 35.86 11.14
C GLY A 36 -9.92 35.42 10.27
N ALA A 37 -9.63 36.16 9.19
CA ALA A 37 -8.41 35.95 8.43
C ALA A 37 -7.18 36.38 9.25
N CYS A 38 -6.15 35.52 9.32
CA CYS A 38 -4.83 35.87 9.82
C CYS A 38 -3.75 35.35 8.86
N GLY A 39 -2.73 36.16 8.60
CA GLY A 39 -1.84 35.99 7.44
C GLY A 39 -0.77 34.92 7.59
N MET A 40 -0.49 34.25 6.47
CA MET A 40 0.72 33.44 6.29
C MET A 40 1.95 34.34 6.14
N PRO A 41 3.09 34.08 6.81
CA PRO A 41 4.36 34.71 6.47
C PRO A 41 5.03 33.99 5.29
N GLU A 42 5.59 34.78 4.37
CA GLU A 42 6.50 34.30 3.33
C GLU A 42 7.77 33.71 3.97
N PHE A 43 8.30 32.62 3.41
CA PHE A 43 9.66 32.15 3.71
C PHE A 43 10.56 32.31 2.48
N GLY A 44 11.35 33.39 2.50
CA GLY A 44 12.37 33.68 1.50
C GLY A 44 13.66 32.89 1.71
N GLU A 45 14.06 32.19 0.66
CA GLU A 45 15.42 31.99 0.14
C GLU A 45 16.64 32.44 1.00
N LEU A 46 17.37 31.46 1.56
CA LEU A 46 18.84 31.35 1.61
C LEU A 46 19.18 29.91 2.09
N VAL A 47 20.11 29.14 1.54
CA VAL A 47 21.56 29.40 1.41
C VAL A 47 22.14 28.79 0.11
N ARG A 48 23.15 29.46 -0.44
CA ARG A 48 23.93 29.07 -1.63
C ARG A 48 25.14 28.18 -1.29
N GLN A 49 25.44 27.24 -2.21
CA GLN A 49 26.78 26.86 -2.75
C GLN A 49 27.88 26.31 -1.81
N SER A 50 28.80 25.41 -2.20
CA SER A 50 28.90 24.43 -3.32
C SER A 50 29.93 23.30 -2.92
N PRO A 51 30.90 22.81 -3.74
CA PRO A 51 30.89 21.37 -4.08
C PRO A 51 32.23 20.61 -3.85
N HIS A 52 32.21 19.26 -3.82
CA HIS A 52 33.39 18.47 -4.26
C HIS A 52 33.04 17.08 -4.86
N ARG A 53 33.54 16.83 -6.07
CA ARG A 53 33.87 15.53 -6.71
C ARG A 53 34.82 14.70 -5.81
N ALA A 54 35.03 13.38 -5.89
CA ALA A 54 34.48 12.21 -6.61
C ALA A 54 35.01 10.93 -5.85
N ALA A 55 35.02 9.66 -6.30
CA ALA A 55 34.73 8.99 -7.58
C ALA A 55 34.41 7.47 -7.36
N ASP A 56 34.12 6.76 -8.46
CA ASP A 56 34.30 5.33 -8.77
C ASP A 56 34.74 4.33 -7.66
N VAL A 57 33.90 3.32 -7.40
CA VAL A 57 34.21 1.89 -7.68
C VAL A 57 32.90 1.16 -8.02
N LEU A 58 32.78 0.69 -9.27
CA LEU A 58 31.83 -0.37 -9.65
C LEU A 58 32.65 -1.59 -10.07
N THR A 59 32.37 -2.76 -9.50
CA THR A 59 33.00 -4.01 -9.95
C THR A 59 32.00 -5.17 -9.87
N GLU A 60 31.55 -5.54 -11.06
CA GLU A 60 31.26 -6.89 -11.55
C GLU A 60 30.47 -7.86 -10.65
N GLY A 61 29.25 -8.22 -11.08
CA GLY A 61 28.49 -9.27 -10.41
C GLY A 61 27.15 -9.71 -11.02
N SER A 62 26.72 -9.25 -12.20
CA SER A 62 25.51 -9.80 -12.86
C SER A 62 25.38 -9.44 -14.35
N VAL A 63 26.24 -9.98 -15.21
CA VAL A 63 26.08 -9.94 -16.68
C VAL A 63 26.14 -11.37 -17.23
N ALA A 64 25.11 -12.16 -16.94
CA ALA A 64 25.06 -13.57 -17.33
C ALA A 64 23.64 -14.12 -17.61
N ILE A 65 22.67 -13.26 -17.97
CA ILE A 65 21.41 -13.67 -18.62
C ILE A 65 21.06 -12.64 -19.71
N MET A 66 21.93 -12.51 -20.71
CA MET A 66 21.68 -11.71 -21.91
C MET A 66 22.26 -12.45 -23.11
N GLY A 67 21.42 -12.75 -24.10
CA GLY A 67 21.84 -13.42 -25.34
C GLY A 67 21.61 -14.94 -25.38
N LEU A 68 20.36 -15.36 -25.61
CA LEU A 68 20.01 -16.55 -26.39
C LEU A 68 18.49 -16.57 -26.65
N LEU A 69 18.05 -15.90 -27.72
CA LEU A 69 16.82 -16.15 -28.50
C LEU A 69 16.73 -15.08 -29.62
N THR A 70 17.54 -15.24 -30.67
CA THR A 70 17.42 -14.44 -31.90
C THR A 70 16.35 -15.05 -32.80
N GLY A 71 15.12 -14.54 -32.72
CA GLY A 71 14.02 -14.98 -33.60
C GLY A 71 12.69 -14.31 -33.28
N SER A 72 12.22 -13.46 -34.20
CA SER A 72 11.02 -12.60 -34.09
C SER A 72 11.13 -11.47 -33.06
N ALA A 73 11.28 -10.24 -33.56
CA ALA A 73 11.20 -9.05 -32.73
C ALA A 73 9.72 -8.70 -32.46
N THR A 74 9.21 -9.05 -31.28
CA THR A 74 8.14 -8.26 -30.67
C THR A 74 8.77 -7.00 -30.09
N ASP A 75 8.59 -5.90 -30.81
CA ASP A 75 9.00 -4.56 -30.46
C ASP A 75 8.34 -4.12 -29.13
N GLN A 76 9.03 -4.34 -28.03
CA GLN A 76 8.69 -3.84 -26.71
C GLN A 76 9.84 -2.94 -26.27
N ALA A 77 9.72 -1.66 -26.62
CA ALA A 77 10.64 -0.63 -26.17
C ALA A 77 10.79 -0.69 -24.64
N PRO A 78 11.99 -0.44 -24.08
CA PRO A 78 12.14 -0.33 -22.64
C PRO A 78 11.17 0.74 -22.11
N ALA A 79 10.58 0.50 -20.95
CA ALA A 79 9.64 1.42 -20.34
C ALA A 79 10.24 2.83 -20.28
N ASN A 80 9.56 3.79 -20.91
CA ASN A 80 10.02 5.16 -21.05
C ASN A 80 9.18 6.08 -20.16
N PRO A 81 9.73 6.60 -19.04
CA PRO A 81 9.03 7.54 -18.17
C PRO A 81 8.67 8.87 -18.84
N ALA A 82 9.26 9.17 -20.00
CA ALA A 82 8.98 10.34 -20.84
C ALA A 82 8.29 9.94 -22.17
N ALA A 83 7.52 8.86 -22.17
CA ALA A 83 6.66 8.51 -23.31
C ALA A 83 5.57 9.57 -23.51
N THR A 84 5.33 9.95 -24.76
CA THR A 84 4.18 10.79 -25.16
C THR A 84 2.88 9.98 -25.20
N ASP A 85 1.73 10.65 -25.16
CA ASP A 85 0.41 10.02 -25.08
C ASP A 85 0.15 8.96 -26.17
N ASP A 86 0.62 9.23 -27.39
CA ASP A 86 0.55 8.32 -28.55
C ASP A 86 1.41 7.06 -28.39
N MET A 87 2.46 7.13 -27.56
CA MET A 87 3.33 6.01 -27.21
C MET A 87 2.89 5.25 -25.95
N LEU A 88 1.91 5.75 -25.17
CA LEU A 88 1.46 5.06 -23.94
C LEU A 88 0.89 3.68 -24.23
N ALA A 89 0.22 3.49 -25.37
CA ALA A 89 -0.34 2.21 -25.80
C ALA A 89 0.72 1.12 -26.08
N THR A 90 1.99 1.50 -26.31
CA THR A 90 3.10 0.54 -26.51
C THR A 90 3.92 0.30 -25.25
N GLN A 91 3.61 0.98 -24.14
CA GLN A 91 4.34 0.81 -22.88
C GLN A 91 3.99 -0.51 -22.18
N PRO A 92 4.98 -1.18 -21.54
CA PRO A 92 4.74 -2.43 -20.84
C PRO A 92 3.92 -2.21 -19.56
N VAL A 93 2.63 -2.55 -19.59
CA VAL A 93 1.69 -2.37 -18.46
C VAL A 93 2.21 -2.95 -17.14
N GLY A 94 2.91 -4.09 -17.17
CA GLY A 94 3.48 -4.71 -15.98
C GLY A 94 4.55 -3.87 -15.27
N TYR A 95 5.30 -3.04 -16.00
CA TYR A 95 6.24 -2.09 -15.41
C TYR A 95 5.49 -0.99 -14.66
N TRP A 96 4.51 -0.38 -15.31
CA TRP A 96 3.74 0.74 -14.73
C TRP A 96 2.92 0.30 -13.51
N CYS A 97 2.26 -0.86 -13.56
CA CYS A 97 1.61 -1.43 -12.38
C CYS A 97 2.58 -1.62 -11.21
N GLY A 98 3.76 -2.21 -11.46
CA GLY A 98 4.77 -2.43 -10.42
C GLY A 98 5.41 -1.14 -9.88
N LEU A 99 5.57 -0.12 -10.73
CA LEU A 99 6.08 1.19 -10.33
C LEU A 99 5.07 1.95 -9.47
N THR A 100 3.81 2.03 -9.91
CA THR A 100 2.70 2.64 -9.15
C THR A 100 2.54 1.95 -7.80
N GLN A 101 2.46 0.62 -7.78
CA GLN A 101 2.43 -0.18 -6.55
C GLN A 101 3.59 0.20 -5.61
N THR A 102 4.83 0.18 -6.10
CA THR A 102 6.02 0.49 -5.28
C THR A 102 5.99 1.91 -4.71
N ALA A 103 5.54 2.89 -5.49
CA ALA A 103 5.44 4.29 -5.06
C ALA A 103 4.35 4.47 -3.99
N VAL A 104 3.17 3.89 -4.20
CA VAL A 104 2.03 3.95 -3.27
C VAL A 104 2.35 3.24 -1.96
N THR A 105 2.87 2.00 -2.00
CA THR A 105 3.30 1.25 -0.82
C THR A 105 4.35 2.01 -0.01
N ARG A 106 5.33 2.64 -0.66
CA ARG A 106 6.34 3.46 0.03
C ARG A 106 5.70 4.67 0.70
N HIS A 107 4.91 5.45 -0.04
CA HIS A 107 4.26 6.66 0.50
C HIS A 107 3.38 6.33 1.70
N LEU A 108 2.63 5.21 1.65
CA LEU A 108 1.86 4.71 2.78
C LEU A 108 2.76 4.38 3.98
N ARG A 109 3.81 3.58 3.80
CA ARG A 109 4.72 3.19 4.91
C ARG A 109 5.42 4.40 5.52
N ASP A 110 5.86 5.36 4.72
CA ASP A 110 6.43 6.62 5.18
C ASP A 110 5.40 7.45 5.97
N ALA A 111 4.13 7.42 5.57
CA ALA A 111 3.03 8.08 6.27
C ALA A 111 2.73 7.41 7.63
N MET A 112 2.72 6.08 7.69
CA MET A 112 2.51 5.32 8.94
C MET A 112 3.66 5.51 9.93
N ALA A 113 4.90 5.61 9.43
CA ALA A 113 6.07 5.88 10.25
C ALA A 113 5.99 7.23 10.99
N ARG A 114 5.34 8.26 10.40
CA ARG A 114 5.15 9.58 11.04
C ARG A 114 4.26 9.54 12.30
N ILE A 115 3.48 8.48 12.49
CA ILE A 115 2.62 8.29 13.67
C ILE A 115 3.08 7.12 14.55
N ASP A 116 4.33 6.66 14.38
CA ASP A 116 4.91 5.51 15.08
C ASP A 116 4.08 4.22 14.94
N VAL A 117 3.56 3.92 13.74
CA VAL A 117 2.81 2.69 13.46
C VAL A 117 3.42 1.89 12.31
N THR A 118 3.40 0.56 12.43
CA THR A 118 3.76 -0.36 11.34
C THR A 118 2.54 -1.00 10.67
N GLN A 119 2.71 -1.45 9.42
CA GLN A 119 1.67 -2.15 8.67
C GLN A 119 1.08 -3.36 9.42
N SER A 120 1.95 -4.17 10.01
CA SER A 120 1.56 -5.35 10.79
C SER A 120 0.80 -4.98 12.07
N GLN A 121 1.12 -3.84 12.71
CA GLN A 121 0.33 -3.31 13.83
C GLN A 121 -1.09 -2.94 13.38
N TYR A 122 -1.25 -2.25 12.23
CA TYR A 122 -2.57 -1.97 11.67
C TYR A 122 -3.39 -3.24 11.41
N TRP A 123 -2.79 -4.27 10.78
CA TRP A 123 -3.49 -5.53 10.52
C TRP A 123 -4.00 -6.19 11.81
N VAL A 124 -3.21 -6.18 12.89
CA VAL A 124 -3.63 -6.70 14.19
C VAL A 124 -4.76 -5.87 14.80
N LEU A 125 -4.66 -4.53 14.80
CA LEU A 125 -5.72 -3.65 15.33
C LEU A 125 -7.05 -3.86 14.59
N ASN A 126 -7.02 -3.90 13.26
CA ASN A 126 -8.20 -4.18 12.45
C ASN A 126 -8.73 -5.61 12.66
N ARG A 127 -7.86 -6.61 12.78
CA ARG A 127 -8.32 -8.00 12.98
C ARG A 127 -9.00 -8.19 14.33
N VAL A 128 -8.56 -7.47 15.36
CA VAL A 128 -9.21 -7.45 16.68
C VAL A 128 -10.58 -6.74 16.59
N ASN A 129 -10.70 -5.66 15.84
CA ASN A 129 -11.96 -4.92 15.68
C ASN A 129 -13.00 -5.60 14.74
N GLY A 130 -12.55 -6.33 13.72
CA GLY A 130 -13.40 -6.74 12.59
C GLY A 130 -14.31 -7.95 12.81
N GLY A 131 -14.41 -8.49 14.04
CA GLY A 131 -15.16 -9.72 14.32
C GLY A 131 -16.35 -9.51 15.26
N PRO A 132 -17.42 -10.34 15.15
CA PRO A 132 -18.55 -10.31 16.11
C PRO A 132 -18.16 -10.82 17.51
N ALA A 133 -16.97 -11.40 17.65
CA ALA A 133 -16.37 -11.79 18.91
C ALA A 133 -14.88 -11.44 18.91
N ALA A 134 -14.38 -10.99 20.05
CA ALA A 134 -12.96 -10.73 20.28
C ALA A 134 -12.12 -12.00 20.02
N PRO A 135 -11.07 -11.95 19.18
CA PRO A 135 -10.26 -13.11 18.86
C PRO A 135 -9.24 -13.42 19.96
N SER A 136 -8.78 -14.67 20.04
CA SER A 136 -7.61 -15.04 20.84
C SER A 136 -6.30 -14.59 20.17
N ARG A 137 -5.21 -14.58 20.94
CA ARG A 137 -3.85 -14.35 20.39
C ARG A 137 -3.51 -15.33 19.27
N GLU A 138 -3.81 -16.61 19.46
CA GLU A 138 -3.50 -17.67 18.51
C GLU A 138 -4.30 -17.51 17.21
N GLU A 139 -5.57 -17.13 17.31
CA GLU A 139 -6.42 -16.85 16.15
C GLU A 139 -5.88 -15.70 15.31
N VAL A 140 -5.44 -14.60 15.94
CA VAL A 140 -4.84 -13.44 15.24
C VAL A 140 -3.52 -13.84 14.56
N VAL A 141 -2.64 -14.57 15.27
CA VAL A 141 -1.35 -15.02 14.72
C VAL A 141 -1.57 -15.97 13.55
N ALA A 142 -2.43 -16.98 13.69
CA ALA A 142 -2.69 -17.97 12.64
C ALA A 142 -3.24 -17.30 11.36
N GLN A 143 -4.11 -16.30 11.52
CA GLN A 143 -4.74 -15.62 10.37
C GLN A 143 -3.81 -14.63 9.67
N LEU A 144 -2.96 -13.89 10.40
CA LEU A 144 -2.13 -12.83 9.79
C LEU A 144 -0.70 -13.27 9.42
N THR A 145 -0.20 -14.41 9.93
CA THR A 145 1.20 -14.82 9.69
C THR A 145 1.56 -15.01 8.22
N HIS A 146 0.59 -15.33 7.36
CA HIS A 146 0.82 -15.48 5.91
C HIS A 146 1.05 -14.14 5.17
N LEU A 147 0.70 -13.01 5.80
CA LEU A 147 0.92 -11.64 5.29
C LEU A 147 2.27 -11.07 5.73
N ALA A 148 2.88 -11.66 6.76
CA ALA A 148 4.05 -11.14 7.46
C ALA A 148 5.39 -11.58 6.83
N ASP A 149 6.45 -10.82 7.08
CA ASP A 149 7.81 -11.15 6.60
C ASP A 149 8.43 -12.34 7.37
N GLY A 150 7.87 -12.73 8.53
CA GLY A 150 8.33 -13.90 9.27
C GLY A 150 7.33 -14.51 10.26
N PRO A 151 7.50 -15.81 10.60
CA PRO A 151 6.52 -16.63 11.35
C PRO A 151 6.27 -16.21 12.80
N HIS A 152 7.04 -15.26 13.32
CA HIS A 152 6.92 -14.73 14.69
C HIS A 152 6.61 -13.23 14.72
N GLU A 153 6.47 -12.58 13.57
CA GLU A 153 6.27 -11.14 13.51
C GLU A 153 4.96 -10.72 14.15
N ILE A 154 3.83 -11.32 13.74
CA ILE A 154 2.50 -11.01 14.28
C ILE A 154 2.44 -11.26 15.79
N ALA A 155 3.10 -12.33 16.28
CA ALA A 155 3.17 -12.61 17.71
C ALA A 155 3.87 -11.46 18.48
N ARG A 156 5.02 -10.98 17.99
CA ARG A 156 5.73 -9.82 18.57
C ARG A 156 4.93 -8.53 18.45
N VAL A 157 4.17 -8.35 17.37
CA VAL A 157 3.29 -7.18 17.18
C VAL A 157 2.17 -7.17 18.21
N VAL A 158 1.55 -8.32 18.49
CA VAL A 158 0.55 -8.43 19.58
C VAL A 158 1.19 -8.07 20.92
N ASP A 159 2.40 -8.55 21.23
CA ASP A 159 3.12 -8.17 22.46
C ASP A 159 3.39 -6.66 22.54
N GLN A 160 3.82 -6.03 21.45
CA GLN A 160 4.06 -4.58 21.38
C GLN A 160 2.78 -3.78 21.62
N LEU A 161 1.66 -4.21 21.03
CA LEU A 161 0.37 -3.52 21.17
C LEU A 161 -0.25 -3.69 22.56
N LEU A 162 -0.03 -4.84 23.22
CA LEU A 162 -0.35 -5.03 24.63
C LEU A 162 0.53 -4.15 25.52
N HIS A 163 1.84 -4.10 25.27
CA HIS A 163 2.78 -3.26 26.02
C HIS A 163 2.49 -1.75 25.88
N ARG A 164 2.07 -1.31 24.68
CA ARG A 164 1.62 0.07 24.41
C ARG A 164 0.21 0.37 24.93
N ALA A 165 -0.45 -0.60 25.59
CA ALA A 165 -1.83 -0.52 26.06
C ALA A 165 -2.85 -0.14 24.98
N TRP A 166 -2.60 -0.51 23.72
CA TRP A 166 -3.55 -0.40 22.60
C TRP A 166 -4.44 -1.64 22.50
N LEU A 167 -3.93 -2.78 22.97
CA LEU A 167 -4.70 -3.98 23.23
C LEU A 167 -4.74 -4.26 24.73
N ARG A 168 -5.78 -4.98 25.16
CA ARG A 168 -5.87 -5.67 26.45
C ARG A 168 -6.31 -7.11 26.24
N ILE A 169 -5.98 -7.98 27.19
CA ILE A 169 -6.50 -9.35 27.28
C ILE A 169 -7.56 -9.39 28.38
N ASP A 170 -8.67 -10.10 28.16
CA ASP A 170 -9.67 -10.39 29.20
C ASP A 170 -9.44 -11.75 29.89
N ASP A 171 -10.25 -12.05 30.91
CA ASP A 171 -10.19 -13.32 31.65
C ASP A 171 -10.39 -14.55 30.75
N GLY A 172 -11.07 -14.39 29.61
CA GLY A 172 -11.28 -15.40 28.59
C GLY A 172 -10.15 -15.53 27.56
N GLN A 173 -9.01 -14.86 27.77
CA GLN A 173 -7.84 -14.82 26.87
C GLN A 173 -8.15 -14.22 25.49
N ARG A 174 -9.11 -13.29 25.41
CA ARG A 174 -9.51 -12.59 24.18
C ARG A 174 -8.87 -11.21 24.12
N LEU A 175 -8.44 -10.84 22.92
CA LEU A 175 -7.86 -9.53 22.63
C LEU A 175 -8.98 -8.52 22.37
N HIS A 176 -8.93 -7.39 23.08
CA HIS A 176 -9.81 -6.24 22.86
C HIS A 176 -8.97 -4.99 22.60
N LEU A 177 -9.49 -4.09 21.78
CA LEU A 177 -8.97 -2.73 21.74
C LEU A 177 -9.26 -2.01 23.06
N THR A 178 -8.33 -1.12 23.42
CA THR A 178 -8.58 -0.06 24.41
C THR A 178 -9.00 1.21 23.68
N ASP A 179 -9.48 2.23 24.40
CA ASP A 179 -9.80 3.54 23.83
C ASP A 179 -8.58 4.16 23.11
N ALA A 180 -7.37 3.93 23.62
CA ALA A 180 -6.12 4.34 22.98
C ALA A 180 -5.81 3.55 21.70
N GLY A 181 -6.14 2.26 21.67
CA GLY A 181 -6.03 1.42 20.48
C GLY A 181 -7.02 1.80 19.38
N GLU A 182 -8.26 2.10 19.75
CA GLU A 182 -9.26 2.58 18.78
C GLU A 182 -8.93 3.99 18.28
N ALA A 183 -8.43 4.90 19.14
CA ALA A 183 -7.94 6.20 18.71
C ALA A 183 -6.75 6.09 17.73
N ALA A 184 -5.83 5.15 17.95
CA ALA A 184 -4.75 4.86 17.01
C ALA A 184 -5.26 4.28 15.68
N ARG A 185 -6.25 3.38 15.75
CA ARG A 185 -6.92 2.79 14.58
C ARG A 185 -7.69 3.84 13.77
N ALA A 186 -8.36 4.79 14.41
CA ALA A 186 -9.04 5.90 13.76
C ALA A 186 -8.04 6.78 12.97
N ARG A 187 -6.93 7.18 13.60
CA ARG A 187 -5.84 7.93 12.94
C ARG A 187 -5.25 7.21 11.73
N LEU A 188 -5.15 5.87 11.79
CA LEU A 188 -4.71 5.06 10.65
C LEU A 188 -5.70 5.08 9.48
N ARG A 189 -7.00 5.13 9.76
CA ARG A 189 -8.06 5.26 8.74
C ARG A 189 -8.10 6.68 8.14
N GLU A 190 -7.85 7.71 8.94
CA GLU A 190 -7.67 9.09 8.46
C GLU A 190 -6.45 9.17 7.52
N LEU A 191 -5.31 8.65 7.96
CA LEU A 191 -4.09 8.54 7.16
C LEU A 191 -4.31 7.78 5.83
N ALA A 192 -5.08 6.69 5.85
CA ALA A 192 -5.48 5.96 4.63
C ALA A 192 -6.24 6.85 3.66
N THR A 193 -7.15 7.67 4.18
CA THR A 193 -7.96 8.61 3.40
C THR A 193 -7.09 9.71 2.78
N GLU A 194 -6.12 10.23 3.53
CA GLU A 194 -5.13 11.20 3.02
C GLU A 194 -4.25 10.61 1.91
N VAL A 195 -3.69 9.41 2.12
CA VAL A 195 -2.88 8.73 1.10
C VAL A 195 -3.70 8.45 -0.14
N ARG A 196 -4.96 7.99 0.01
CA ARG A 196 -5.88 7.81 -1.12
C ARG A 196 -6.12 9.13 -1.87
N ALA A 197 -6.30 10.24 -1.18
CA ALA A 197 -6.49 11.55 -1.81
C ALA A 197 -5.26 12.00 -2.62
N VAL A 198 -4.05 11.73 -2.12
CA VAL A 198 -2.79 11.98 -2.86
C VAL A 198 -2.70 11.09 -4.11
N VAL A 199 -3.03 9.80 -4.00
CA VAL A 199 -3.01 8.85 -5.14
C VAL A 199 -4.02 9.20 -6.22
N HIS A 200 -5.17 9.78 -5.84
CA HIS A 200 -6.22 10.23 -6.76
C HIS A 200 -6.05 11.68 -7.24
N GLN A 201 -4.98 12.40 -6.84
CA GLN A 201 -4.85 13.82 -7.17
C GLN A 201 -4.74 14.03 -8.69
N GLY A 202 -5.71 14.74 -9.26
CA GLY A 202 -5.78 15.00 -10.71
C GLY A 202 -6.35 13.85 -11.55
N ILE A 203 -6.91 12.82 -10.93
CA ILE A 203 -7.57 11.68 -11.60
C ILE A 203 -9.06 11.72 -11.27
N SER A 204 -9.93 11.76 -12.28
CA SER A 204 -11.38 11.67 -12.07
C SER A 204 -11.80 10.26 -11.64
N ASP A 205 -12.96 10.16 -10.96
CA ASP A 205 -13.53 8.85 -10.60
C ASP A 205 -13.85 8.03 -11.88
N GLU A 206 -14.24 8.67 -12.97
CA GLU A 206 -14.48 8.06 -14.28
C GLU A 206 -13.20 7.43 -14.86
N GLU A 207 -12.09 8.16 -14.89
CA GLU A 207 -10.78 7.68 -15.38
C GLU A 207 -10.26 6.54 -14.50
N TYR A 208 -10.35 6.68 -13.17
CA TYR A 208 -9.93 5.64 -12.24
C TYR A 208 -10.75 4.35 -12.40
N VAL A 209 -12.07 4.47 -12.54
CA VAL A 209 -12.97 3.34 -12.82
C VAL A 209 -12.68 2.72 -14.20
N ALA A 210 -12.33 3.52 -15.21
CA ALA A 210 -11.93 3.00 -16.51
C ALA A 210 -10.62 2.20 -16.44
N ALA A 211 -9.60 2.73 -15.75
CA ALA A 211 -8.32 2.04 -15.53
C ALA A 211 -8.52 0.70 -14.79
N LEU A 212 -9.28 0.68 -13.70
CA LEU A 212 -9.58 -0.56 -12.98
C LEU A 212 -10.38 -1.58 -13.82
N LYS A 213 -11.31 -1.13 -14.68
CA LYS A 213 -12.01 -2.02 -15.62
C LYS A 213 -11.06 -2.67 -16.62
N VAL A 214 -10.07 -1.93 -17.14
CA VAL A 214 -9.04 -2.46 -18.04
C VAL A 214 -8.16 -3.49 -17.32
N LEU A 215 -7.65 -3.16 -16.13
CA LEU A 215 -6.82 -4.08 -15.33
C LEU A 215 -7.56 -5.37 -14.97
N ARG A 216 -8.84 -5.27 -14.55
CA ARG A 216 -9.68 -6.45 -14.28
C ARG A 216 -9.92 -7.30 -15.53
N ARG A 217 -10.03 -6.70 -16.71
CA ARG A 217 -10.12 -7.44 -17.98
C ARG A 217 -8.82 -8.15 -18.32
N MET A 218 -7.67 -7.50 -18.10
CA MET A 218 -6.35 -8.13 -18.31
C MET A 218 -6.17 -9.37 -17.42
N VAL A 219 -6.53 -9.28 -16.13
CA VAL A 219 -6.50 -10.43 -15.20
C VAL A 219 -7.42 -11.56 -15.70
N ALA A 220 -8.69 -11.23 -16.03
CA ALA A 220 -9.65 -12.23 -16.50
C ALA A 220 -9.22 -12.94 -17.80
N ASN A 221 -8.50 -12.26 -18.70
CA ASN A 221 -7.95 -12.88 -19.91
C ASN A 221 -6.84 -13.90 -19.54
N VAL A 222 -5.91 -13.53 -18.65
CA VAL A 222 -4.79 -14.39 -18.23
C VAL A 222 -5.26 -15.61 -17.43
N GLU A 223 -6.30 -15.46 -16.60
CA GLU A 223 -6.86 -16.56 -15.82
C GLU A 223 -7.82 -17.45 -16.65
N GLY A 224 -8.50 -16.86 -17.65
CA GLY A 224 -9.47 -17.56 -18.51
C GLY A 224 -8.84 -18.52 -19.53
N ASP A 225 -7.66 -18.20 -20.06
CA ASP A 225 -6.93 -19.05 -21.02
C ASP A 225 -6.29 -20.30 -20.37
N GLY A 226 -6.47 -20.51 -19.05
CA GLY A 226 -5.91 -21.65 -18.30
C GLY A 226 -6.65 -22.98 -18.48
N ALA A 227 -7.76 -23.04 -19.22
CA ALA A 227 -8.51 -24.27 -19.45
C ALA A 227 -8.00 -25.00 -20.72
N PRO A 228 -7.39 -26.21 -20.61
CA PRO A 228 -6.96 -26.97 -21.78
C PRO A 228 -8.18 -27.46 -22.57
N GLY A 229 -8.45 -26.80 -23.70
CA GLY A 229 -9.45 -27.24 -24.67
C GLY A 229 -9.09 -28.60 -25.23
N ASN A 230 -9.95 -29.59 -24.98
CA ASN A 230 -9.81 -30.95 -25.49
C ASN A 230 -9.82 -30.95 -27.03
N PRO A 231 -8.87 -31.58 -27.73
CA PRO A 231 -8.91 -31.68 -29.19
C PRO A 231 -10.14 -32.47 -29.65
N SER A 232 -10.69 -32.08 -30.80
CA SER A 232 -11.83 -32.74 -31.47
C SER A 232 -11.41 -34.01 -32.22
#